data_AF-A0AAW9N011-F1
#
_entry.id   AF-A0AAW9N011-F1
#
_cell.length_a   1.000
_cell.length_b   1.000
_cell.length_c   1.000
_cell.angle_alpha   90.00
_cell.angle_beta   90.00
_cell.angle_gamma   90.00
#
_symmetry.space_group_name_H-M   'P 1'
#
loop_
_entity.id
_entity.type
_entity.pdbx_description
1 polymer ?
#
loop_
_entity_poly.entity_id
_entity_poly.type
_entity_poly.pdbx_seq_one_letter_code
_entity_poly.pdbx_strand_id
1 'polypeptide(L)'
;MYKIAIVGDKESILGFKAIGIDVFSVKSPLEARKTIDSLAKDDYGVIFITEEILEKVRETVERYDDKTLPAIIPVPNSKGTKNIGMKRIEEYVEKAVGSNIL
;
A
#
# COMPACT_ATOMS: atom_id res chain seq x y z
N MET A 1 16.64 -2.33 12.44
CA MET A 1 15.91 -1.11 12.05
C MET A 1 15.11 -1.44 10.82
N TYR A 2 13.78 -1.26 10.86
CA TYR A 2 12.91 -1.60 9.74
C TYR A 2 13.04 -0.59 8.60
N LYS A 3 12.95 -1.08 7.36
CA LYS A 3 13.01 -0.24 6.15
C LYS A 3 11.62 0.21 5.73
N ILE A 4 11.57 1.28 4.93
CA ILE A 4 10.34 1.84 4.37
C ILE A 4 10.43 1.80 2.86
N ALA A 5 9.40 1.26 2.21
CA ALA A 5 9.30 1.19 0.76
C ALA A 5 8.06 1.95 0.25
N ILE A 6 8.11 2.35 -1.02
CA ILE A 6 6.94 2.77 -1.79
C ILE A 6 6.84 2.00 -3.11
N VAL A 7 5.65 1.51 -3.43
CA VAL A 7 5.32 0.77 -4.65
C VAL A 7 4.27 1.53 -5.45
N GLY A 8 4.55 1.84 -6.71
CA GLY A 8 3.65 2.66 -7.52
C GLY A 8 4.11 2.93 -8.94
N ASP A 9 3.41 3.82 -9.63
CA ASP A 9 3.85 4.33 -10.93
C ASP A 9 5.06 5.25 -10.76
N LYS A 10 6.03 5.15 -11.68
CA LYS A 10 7.34 5.84 -11.57
C LYS A 10 7.22 7.35 -11.37
N GLU A 11 6.27 7.98 -12.06
CA GLU A 11 6.09 9.43 -12.06
C GLU A 11 5.63 9.95 -10.70
N SER A 12 4.80 9.19 -9.99
CA SER A 12 4.26 9.60 -8.69
C SER A 12 5.20 9.34 -7.52
N ILE A 13 6.09 8.34 -7.61
CA ILE A 13 6.84 7.85 -6.45
C ILE A 13 8.33 8.24 -6.44
N LEU A 14 8.87 8.78 -7.52
CA LEU A 14 10.31 9.04 -7.62
C LEU A 14 10.81 10.06 -6.58
N GLY A 15 9.97 11.03 -6.20
CA GLY A 15 10.31 12.05 -5.21
C GLY A 15 10.63 11.50 -3.82
N PHE A 16 10.08 10.34 -3.45
CA PHE A 16 10.29 9.72 -2.14
C PHE A 16 11.73 9.21 -1.95
N LYS A 17 12.47 9.00 -3.04
CA LYS A 17 13.89 8.62 -2.96
C LYS A 17 14.73 9.68 -2.26
N ALA A 18 14.36 10.96 -2.40
CA ALA A 18 15.10 12.08 -1.78
C ALA A 18 15.03 12.09 -0.25
N ILE A 19 14.03 11.42 0.34
CA ILE A 19 13.84 11.34 1.79
C ILE A 19 14.21 9.96 2.36
N GLY A 20 14.91 9.12 1.58
CA GLY A 20 15.43 7.84 2.04
C GLY A 20 14.41 6.68 2.06
N ILE A 21 13.29 6.81 1.33
CA ILE A 21 12.37 5.69 1.10
C ILE A 21 12.83 4.90 -0.12
N ASP A 22 12.81 3.58 -0.01
CA ASP A 22 13.14 2.68 -1.11
C ASP A 22 12.00 2.66 -2.15
N VAL A 23 12.31 2.99 -3.39
CA VAL A 23 11.32 3.23 -4.45
C VAL A 23 11.26 2.04 -5.41
N PHE A 24 10.07 1.46 -5.56
CA PHE A 24 9.81 0.32 -6.45
C PHE A 24 8.74 0.68 -7.48
N SER A 25 9.16 1.06 -8.67
CA SER A 25 8.23 1.34 -9.77
C SER A 25 7.73 0.04 -10.39
N VAL A 26 6.42 -0.11 -10.52
CA VAL A 26 5.80 -1.33 -11.08
C VAL A 26 4.92 -0.99 -12.28
N LYS A 27 4.92 -1.86 -13.29
CA LYS A 27 4.17 -1.68 -14.55
C LYS A 27 3.00 -2.62 -14.70
N SER A 28 2.93 -3.67 -13.88
CA SER A 28 1.86 -4.66 -13.93
C SER A 28 1.41 -5.11 -12.55
N PRO A 29 0.16 -5.62 -12.40
CA PRO A 29 -0.30 -6.21 -11.15
C PRO A 29 0.58 -7.39 -10.70
N LEU A 30 1.06 -8.22 -11.63
CA LEU A 30 1.92 -9.36 -11.30
C LEU A 30 3.25 -8.92 -10.69
N GLU A 31 3.86 -7.87 -11.25
CA GLU A 31 5.09 -7.28 -10.72
C GLU A 31 4.86 -6.64 -9.35
N ALA A 32 3.73 -5.94 -9.16
CA ALA A 32 3.34 -5.38 -7.87
C ALA A 32 3.19 -6.47 -6.80
N ARG A 33 2.48 -7.57 -7.09
CA ARG A 33 2.31 -8.71 -6.17
C ARG A 33 3.67 -9.28 -5.74
N LYS A 34 4.55 -9.58 -6.71
CA LYS A 34 5.90 -10.10 -6.44
C LYS A 34 6.74 -9.14 -5.60
N THR A 35 6.65 -7.84 -5.90
CA THR A 35 7.39 -6.79 -5.18
C THR A 35 6.94 -6.75 -3.72
N ILE A 36 5.62 -6.66 -3.46
CA ILE A 36 5.07 -6.64 -2.09
C ILE A 36 5.51 -7.88 -1.31
N ASP A 37 5.38 -9.07 -1.92
CA ASP A 37 5.76 -10.33 -1.27
C ASP A 37 7.28 -10.41 -1.00
N SER A 38 8.13 -9.81 -1.85
CA SER A 38 9.57 -9.72 -1.62
C SER A 38 9.89 -8.78 -0.47
N LEU A 39 9.30 -7.58 -0.46
CA LEU A 39 9.51 -6.59 0.60
C LEU A 39 9.08 -7.11 1.97
N ALA A 40 8.00 -7.88 2.01
CA ALA A 40 7.58 -8.55 3.23
C ALA A 40 8.59 -9.60 3.73
N LYS A 41 9.29 -10.30 2.82
CA LYS A 41 10.36 -11.25 3.18
C LYS A 41 11.66 -10.56 3.59
N ASP A 42 11.89 -9.35 3.08
CA ASP A 42 13.07 -8.54 3.38
C ASP A 42 12.89 -7.67 4.65
N ASP A 43 11.93 -8.02 5.52
CA ASP A 43 11.63 -7.35 6.78
C ASP A 43 11.42 -5.83 6.64
N TYR A 44 10.66 -5.39 5.63
CA TYR A 44 10.19 -4.01 5.56
C TYR A 44 9.13 -3.76 6.64
N GLY A 45 9.21 -2.60 7.29
CA GLY A 45 8.26 -2.19 8.32
C GLY A 45 6.97 -1.64 7.72
N VAL A 46 7.12 -0.76 6.72
CA VAL A 46 6.03 -0.04 6.06
C VAL A 46 6.22 -0.12 4.56
N ILE A 47 5.13 -0.42 3.85
CA ILE A 47 5.05 -0.36 2.39
C ILE A 47 3.95 0.61 2.03
N PHE A 48 4.33 1.78 1.53
CA PHE A 48 3.38 2.67 0.87
C PHE A 48 3.03 2.10 -0.51
N ILE A 49 1.76 2.17 -0.89
CA ILE A 49 1.30 1.70 -2.20
C ILE A 49 0.35 2.72 -2.80
N THR A 50 0.53 3.08 -4.06
CA THR A 50 -0.43 3.97 -4.71
C THR A 50 -1.80 3.29 -4.82
N GLU A 51 -2.88 4.04 -4.58
CA GLU A 51 -4.25 3.49 -4.65
C GLU A 51 -4.56 2.86 -6.02
N GLU A 52 -3.98 3.39 -7.10
CA GLU A 52 -4.12 2.80 -8.45
C GLU A 52 -3.55 1.38 -8.54
N ILE A 53 -2.43 1.10 -7.86
CA ILE A 53 -1.84 -0.23 -7.84
C ILE A 53 -2.59 -1.13 -6.86
N LEU A 54 -2.93 -0.62 -5.68
CA LEU A 54 -3.67 -1.37 -4.65
C LEU A 54 -4.97 -1.95 -5.18
N GLU A 55 -5.74 -1.18 -5.97
CA GLU A 55 -6.96 -1.64 -6.62
C GLU A 55 -6.75 -2.93 -7.44
N LYS A 56 -5.57 -3.07 -8.07
CA LYS A 56 -5.23 -4.21 -8.94
C LYS A 56 -4.66 -5.41 -8.17
N VAL A 57 -4.29 -5.23 -6.90
CA VAL A 57 -3.61 -6.26 -6.07
C VAL A 57 -4.22 -6.40 -4.68
N ARG A 58 -5.50 -6.04 -4.51
CA ARG A 58 -6.23 -6.04 -3.23
C ARG A 58 -6.03 -7.34 -2.43
N GLU A 59 -6.22 -8.49 -3.09
CA GLU A 59 -6.02 -9.81 -2.47
C GLU A 59 -4.61 -10.01 -1.88
N THR A 60 -3.57 -9.45 -2.51
CA THR A 60 -2.21 -9.53 -1.97
C THR A 60 -2.04 -8.66 -0.75
N VAL A 61 -2.61 -7.46 -0.76
CA VAL A 61 -2.57 -6.54 0.39
C VAL A 61 -3.30 -7.14 1.59
N GLU A 62 -4.49 -7.69 1.38
CA GLU A 62 -5.32 -8.27 2.44
C GLU A 62 -4.65 -9.45 3.18
N ARG A 63 -3.72 -10.18 2.53
CA ARG A 63 -2.91 -11.23 3.21
C ARG A 63 -2.02 -10.70 4.34
N TYR A 64 -1.82 -9.39 4.41
CA TYR A 64 -0.99 -8.73 5.41
C TYR A 64 -1.81 -7.95 6.44
N ASP A 65 -3.13 -7.85 6.29
CA ASP A 65 -3.97 -7.06 7.22
C ASP A 65 -3.95 -7.62 8.64
N ASP A 66 -3.88 -8.96 8.80
CA ASP A 66 -3.79 -9.63 10.10
C ASP A 66 -2.35 -9.86 10.59
N LYS A 67 -1.35 -9.33 9.87
CA LYS A 67 0.07 -9.48 10.22
C LYS A 67 0.62 -8.20 10.82
N THR A 68 1.53 -8.35 11.78
CA THR A 68 2.22 -7.19 12.37
C THR A 68 3.04 -6.43 11.33
N LEU A 69 3.69 -7.13 10.40
CA LEU A 69 4.55 -6.56 9.37
C LEU A 69 4.39 -7.27 8.02
N PRO A 70 4.59 -6.56 6.90
CA PRO A 70 4.67 -5.09 6.79
C PRO A 70 3.30 -4.41 6.94
N ALA A 71 3.27 -3.18 7.45
CA ALA A 71 2.08 -2.33 7.35
C ALA A 71 1.95 -1.77 5.92
N ILE A 72 0.88 -2.13 5.19
CA ILE A 72 0.67 -1.71 3.81
C ILE A 72 -0.31 -0.53 3.76
N ILE A 73 0.18 0.65 3.41
CA ILE A 73 -0.56 1.91 3.53
C ILE A 73 -0.88 2.50 2.14
N PRO A 74 -2.16 2.65 1.76
CA PRO A 74 -2.54 3.31 0.52
C PRO A 74 -2.18 4.80 0.54
N VAL A 75 -1.65 5.31 -0.58
CA VAL A 75 -1.41 6.74 -0.81
C VAL A 75 -1.97 7.18 -2.17
N PRO A 76 -2.42 8.44 -2.31
CA PRO A 76 -2.77 8.97 -3.62
C PRO A 76 -1.55 9.02 -4.53
N ASN A 77 -1.78 9.11 -5.84
CA ASN A 77 -0.72 9.35 -6.82
C ASN A 77 -0.87 10.75 -7.44
N SER A 78 -0.06 11.08 -8.45
CA SER A 78 -0.08 12.40 -9.11
C SER A 78 -1.43 12.76 -9.76
N LYS A 79 -2.30 11.75 -9.99
CA LYS A 79 -3.65 11.92 -10.55
C LYS A 79 -4.72 12.12 -9.47
N GLY A 80 -4.35 12.06 -8.19
CA GLY A 80 -5.25 12.22 -7.05
C GLY A 80 -5.55 10.91 -6.33
N THR A 81 -6.65 10.91 -5.58
CA THR A 81 -7.12 9.76 -4.77
C THR A 81 -8.29 9.05 -5.45
N LYS A 82 -8.33 7.73 -5.31
CA LYS A 82 -9.49 6.86 -5.57
C LYS A 82 -10.34 6.61 -4.31
N ASN A 83 -9.98 7.26 -3.21
CA ASN A 83 -10.63 7.16 -1.90
C ASN A 83 -10.64 5.75 -1.30
N ILE A 84 -9.69 4.90 -1.69
CA ILE A 84 -9.65 3.50 -1.26
C ILE A 84 -9.26 3.42 0.21
N GLY A 85 -8.31 4.24 0.65
CA GLY A 85 -7.91 4.30 2.06
C GLY A 85 -9.09 4.61 2.99
N MET A 86 -9.86 5.65 2.67
CA MET A 86 -11.03 6.03 3.48
C MET A 86 -12.13 4.97 3.45
N LYS A 87 -12.43 4.38 2.29
CA LYS A 87 -13.39 3.27 2.20
C LYS A 87 -13.00 2.09 3.08
N ARG A 88 -11.70 1.74 3.15
CA ARG A 88 -11.23 0.67 4.05
C ARG A 88 -11.45 1.04 5.52
N ILE A 89 -11.28 2.30 5.90
CA ILE A 89 -11.57 2.77 7.26
C ILE A 89 -13.06 2.62 7.56
N GLU A 90 -13.93 3.08 6.66
CA GLU A 90 -15.40 2.91 6.79
C GLU A 90 -15.78 1.42 6.91
N GLU A 91 -15.24 0.55 6.05
CA GLU A 91 -15.44 -0.90 6.08
C GLU A 91 -14.99 -1.50 7.44
N TYR A 92 -13.85 -1.07 7.98
CA TYR A 92 -13.36 -1.54 9.27
C TYR A 92 -14.21 -1.04 10.44
N VAL A 93 -14.68 0.19 10.38
CA VAL A 93 -15.58 0.76 11.39
C VAL A 93 -16.92 0.03 11.39
N GLU A 94 -17.51 -0.18 10.23
CA GLU A 94 -18.76 -0.93 10.10
C GLU A 94 -18.62 -2.37 10.59
N LYS A 95 -17.51 -3.04 10.25
CA LYS A 95 -17.21 -4.39 10.74
C LYS A 95 -17.04 -4.47 12.26
N ALA A 96 -16.43 -3.44 12.87
CA ALA A 96 -16.13 -3.43 14.30
C ALA A 96 -17.32 -2.98 15.17
N VAL A 97 -18.10 -2.00 14.69
CA VAL A 97 -19.16 -1.32 15.46
C VAL A 97 -20.56 -1.80 15.04
N GLY A 98 -20.71 -2.33 13.83
CA GLY A 98 -21.99 -2.77 13.26
C GLY A 98 -22.79 -1.67 12.56
N SER A 99 -22.24 -0.45 12.48
CA SER A 99 -22.81 0.66 11.70
C SER A 99 -21.72 1.60 11.24
N ASN A 100 -21.96 2.32 10.15
CA ASN A 100 -21.11 3.46 9.81
C ASN A 100 -21.33 4.60 10.82
N ILE A 101 -20.26 5.03 11.48
CA ILE A 101 -20.25 6.13 12.47
C ILE A 101 -19.33 7.30 12.07
N LEU A 102 -18.81 7.27 10.83
CA LEU A 102 -17.96 8.30 10.25
C LEU A 102 -18.73 9.21 9.28
#